data_AF-S7XJS6-F1
#
_entry.id   AF-S7XJS6-F1
#
_cell.length_a   1.000
_cell.length_b   1.000
_cell.length_c   1.000
_cell.angle_alpha   90.00
_cell.angle_beta   90.00
_cell.angle_gamma   90.00
#
_symmetry.space_group_name_H-M   'P 1'
#
loop_
_entity.id
_entity.type
_entity.pdbx_description
1 polymer ?
#
loop_
_entity_poly.entity_id
_entity_poly.type
_entity_poly.pdbx_seq_one_letter_code
_entity_poly.pdbx_strand_id
1 'polypeptide(L)'
;MTKKIEKDSFYSTANKNRESEILEHIEDLDKFKEYLQIEKNIEGKNKKERKQQKKLQQFFELKKVVPHPELLKHEDVSCKYPIIYNTLKGMGTVSVPDHWESSKKYLKGRKYQKPSFVLPENIKKLQLYKLREEIREKDIKKKVKEKLYPKMEQKIKNEDLINVFKEKLVVNYTFDIRQKIKKGEISQQLKEALGLLPNELPPWITTEENPPTKIEYIEVETSDSGEMEEAVEKSKEPERKRKRRKINF
;
A
#
# COMPACT_ATOMS: atom_id res chain seq x y z
N MET A 1 -50.30 22.31 -16.34
CA MET A 1 -50.17 20.96 -15.73
C MET A 1 -48.69 20.70 -15.46
N THR A 2 -48.20 20.98 -14.25
CA THR A 2 -46.82 20.67 -13.84
C THR A 2 -46.86 19.42 -12.98
N LYS A 3 -46.28 18.32 -13.46
CA LYS A 3 -46.20 17.06 -12.71
C LYS A 3 -45.25 17.27 -11.53
N LYS A 4 -45.75 17.09 -10.30
CA LYS A 4 -44.92 16.95 -9.10
C LYS A 4 -44.04 15.71 -9.29
N ILE A 5 -42.73 15.90 -9.25
CA ILE A 5 -41.76 14.81 -9.20
C ILE A 5 -41.82 14.27 -7.76
N GLU A 6 -42.32 13.06 -7.59
CA GLU A 6 -42.23 12.33 -6.32
C GLU A 6 -40.75 12.02 -6.06
N LYS A 7 -40.24 12.46 -4.90
CA LYS A 7 -38.87 12.16 -4.48
C LYS A 7 -38.82 10.68 -4.11
N ASP A 8 -38.11 9.88 -4.91
CA ASP A 8 -37.91 8.46 -4.71
C ASP A 8 -37.47 8.12 -3.27
N SER A 9 -38.16 7.14 -2.67
CA SER A 9 -37.99 6.66 -1.29
C SER A 9 -36.63 6.03 -0.99
N PHE A 10 -35.81 5.78 -2.01
CA PHE A 10 -34.50 5.13 -1.90
C PHE A 10 -33.45 6.02 -1.22
N TYR A 11 -33.54 7.35 -1.34
CA TYR A 11 -32.62 8.30 -0.69
C TYR A 11 -33.04 8.70 0.74
N SER A 12 -34.19 8.22 1.24
CA SER A 12 -34.75 8.69 2.51
C SER A 12 -34.27 7.89 3.73
N THR A 13 -34.10 6.58 3.61
CA THR A 13 -33.79 5.71 4.77
C THR A 13 -32.30 5.72 5.13
N ALA A 14 -31.41 5.70 4.13
CA ALA A 14 -29.96 5.74 4.37
C ALA A 14 -29.47 7.07 4.97
N ASN A 15 -30.15 8.18 4.67
CA ASN A 15 -29.83 9.49 5.25
C ASN A 15 -30.38 9.65 6.67
N LYS A 16 -31.55 9.09 7.00
CA LYS A 16 -32.09 9.15 8.37
C LYS A 16 -31.21 8.42 9.38
N ASN A 17 -30.63 7.27 9.00
CA ASN A 17 -29.68 6.55 9.85
C ASN A 17 -28.40 7.35 10.07
N ARG A 18 -27.88 8.02 9.02
CA ARG A 18 -26.73 8.92 9.15
C ARG A 18 -27.03 10.17 9.97
N GLU A 19 -28.22 10.74 9.81
CA GLU A 19 -28.65 11.92 10.59
C GLU A 19 -28.79 11.57 12.07
N SER A 20 -29.33 10.40 12.41
CA SER A 20 -29.39 9.91 13.80
C SER A 20 -28.01 9.60 14.37
N GLU A 21 -27.12 8.95 13.62
CA GLU A 21 -25.72 8.76 14.02
C GLU A 21 -25.02 10.11 14.28
N ILE A 22 -25.22 11.11 13.43
CA ILE A 22 -24.67 12.45 13.61
C ILE A 22 -25.24 13.15 14.86
N LEU A 23 -26.54 12.98 15.13
CA LEU A 23 -27.22 13.55 16.30
C LEU A 23 -26.74 12.91 17.61
N GLU A 24 -26.59 11.58 17.67
CA GLU A 24 -25.99 10.90 18.84
C GLU A 24 -24.57 11.41 19.11
N HIS A 25 -23.77 11.61 18.05
CA HIS A 25 -22.43 12.18 18.17
C HIS A 25 -22.42 13.65 18.65
N ILE A 26 -23.49 14.42 18.39
CA ILE A 26 -23.64 15.80 18.90
C ILE A 26 -23.97 15.79 20.39
N GLU A 27 -24.82 14.88 20.86
CA GLU A 27 -25.12 14.73 22.29
C GLU A 27 -23.88 14.30 23.09
N ASP A 28 -23.06 13.41 22.53
CA ASP A 28 -21.77 13.02 23.12
C ASP A 28 -20.76 14.17 23.15
N LEU A 29 -20.81 15.10 22.19
CA LEU A 29 -19.99 16.33 22.19
C LEU A 29 -20.34 17.27 23.35
N ASP A 30 -21.62 17.37 23.74
CA ASP A 30 -22.04 18.22 24.86
C ASP A 30 -21.66 17.60 26.21
N LYS A 31 -21.79 16.28 26.35
CA LYS A 31 -21.21 15.55 27.50
C LYS A 31 -19.69 15.73 27.58
N PHE A 32 -18.99 15.66 26.44
CA PHE A 32 -17.54 15.84 26.39
C PHE A 32 -17.09 17.24 26.87
N LYS A 33 -17.82 18.30 26.51
CA LYS A 33 -17.55 19.66 27.02
C LYS A 33 -17.69 19.77 28.53
N GLU A 34 -18.63 19.04 29.13
CA GLU A 34 -18.84 18.99 30.57
C GLU A 34 -17.68 18.25 31.27
N TYR A 35 -17.20 17.14 30.70
CA TYR A 35 -16.01 16.42 31.19
C TYR A 35 -14.73 17.29 31.15
N LEU A 36 -14.57 18.12 30.12
CA LEU A 36 -13.41 19.03 29.96
C LEU A 36 -13.33 20.15 31.00
N GLN A 37 -14.44 20.46 31.69
CA GLN A 37 -14.49 21.53 32.70
C GLN A 37 -13.96 21.08 34.07
N ILE A 38 -13.70 19.79 34.26
CA ILE A 38 -13.13 19.22 35.48
C ILE A 38 -11.60 19.45 35.44
N GLU A 39 -11.16 20.70 35.60
CA GLU A 39 -9.74 21.04 35.68
C GLU A 39 -9.15 20.56 37.02
N LYS A 40 -8.22 19.61 37.00
CA LYS A 40 -7.32 19.38 38.14
C LYS A 40 -6.23 20.46 38.15
N ASN A 41 -6.07 21.15 39.27
CA ASN A 41 -5.09 22.22 39.51
C ASN A 41 -3.67 21.83 39.05
N ILE A 42 -3.19 22.46 37.97
CA ILE A 42 -1.79 22.36 37.51
C ILE A 42 -1.02 23.57 38.05
N GLU A 43 -0.76 23.57 39.36
CA GLU A 43 0.05 24.60 40.01
C GLU A 43 1.56 24.39 39.73
N GLY A 44 2.32 25.48 39.61
CA GLY A 44 3.79 25.44 39.53
C GLY A 44 4.47 25.38 38.14
N LYS A 45 3.75 25.39 37.02
CA LYS A 45 4.36 25.27 35.66
C LYS A 45 4.26 26.54 34.81
N ASN A 46 5.20 26.71 33.87
CA ASN A 46 5.22 27.85 32.96
C ASN A 46 3.97 27.83 32.05
N LYS A 47 3.51 29.00 31.59
CA LYS A 47 2.26 29.15 30.80
C LYS A 47 2.25 28.30 29.53
N LYS A 48 3.41 28.10 28.89
CA LYS A 48 3.55 27.24 27.70
C LYS A 48 3.38 25.75 28.05
N GLU A 49 4.03 25.30 29.11
CA GLU A 49 3.98 23.91 29.58
C GLU A 49 2.57 23.52 30.03
N ARG A 50 1.89 24.43 30.74
CA ARG A 50 0.48 24.24 31.13
C ARG A 50 -0.42 24.01 29.92
N LYS A 51 -0.27 24.79 28.85
CA LYS A 51 -1.06 24.63 27.62
C LYS A 51 -0.80 23.31 26.91
N GLN A 52 0.46 22.88 26.84
CA GLN A 52 0.82 21.59 26.25
C GLN A 52 0.23 20.42 27.06
N GLN A 53 0.32 20.48 28.39
CA GLN A 53 -0.26 19.45 29.26
C GLN A 53 -1.78 19.38 29.16
N LYS A 54 -2.47 20.53 29.10
CA LYS A 54 -3.91 20.56 28.85
C LYS A 54 -4.25 19.87 27.53
N LYS A 55 -3.55 20.19 26.43
CA LYS A 55 -3.79 19.52 25.14
C LYS A 55 -3.54 18.02 25.18
N LEU A 56 -2.50 17.57 25.89
CA LEU A 56 -2.21 16.14 26.05
C LEU A 56 -3.30 15.43 26.86
N GLN A 57 -3.77 16.04 27.96
CA GLN A 57 -4.89 15.49 28.75
C GLN A 57 -6.16 15.38 27.90
N GLN A 58 -6.49 16.45 27.18
CA GLN A 58 -7.62 16.47 26.24
C GLN A 58 -7.50 15.40 25.15
N PHE A 59 -6.30 15.17 24.62
CA PHE A 59 -6.05 14.09 23.66
C PHE A 59 -6.38 12.70 24.24
N PHE A 60 -5.92 12.41 25.46
CA PHE A 60 -6.18 11.11 26.10
C PHE A 60 -7.64 10.93 26.47
N GLU A 61 -8.32 11.98 26.89
CA GLU A 61 -9.75 11.96 27.18
C GLU A 61 -10.56 11.72 25.91
N LEU A 62 -10.24 12.46 24.84
CA LEU A 62 -10.88 12.32 23.54
C LEU A 62 -10.70 10.91 22.98
N LYS A 63 -9.51 10.30 23.15
CA LYS A 63 -9.22 8.93 22.72
C LYS A 63 -10.12 7.86 23.38
N LYS A 64 -10.71 8.15 24.55
CA LYS A 64 -11.64 7.22 25.22
C LYS A 64 -13.05 7.25 24.62
N VAL A 65 -13.46 8.39 24.05
CA VAL A 65 -14.84 8.62 23.59
C VAL A 65 -14.98 8.39 22.08
N VAL A 66 -13.91 8.65 21.34
CA VAL A 66 -13.91 8.65 19.88
C VAL A 66 -14.07 7.23 19.28
N PRO A 67 -14.84 7.05 18.18
CA PRO A 67 -15.14 5.73 17.62
C PRO A 67 -13.94 5.02 16.95
N HIS A 68 -13.00 5.77 16.38
CA HIS A 68 -11.77 5.26 15.77
C HIS A 68 -10.55 5.85 16.49
N PRO A 69 -10.18 5.36 17.69
CA PRO A 69 -9.10 5.93 18.49
C PRO A 69 -7.70 5.80 17.85
N GLU A 70 -7.54 4.93 16.86
CA GLU A 70 -6.31 4.72 16.09
C GLU A 70 -6.02 5.82 15.06
N LEU A 71 -7.07 6.50 14.57
CA LEU A 71 -6.96 7.55 13.55
C LEU A 71 -6.80 8.97 14.14
N LEU A 72 -6.99 9.09 15.45
CA LEU A 72 -6.91 10.33 16.19
C LEU A 72 -5.46 10.83 16.29
N LYS A 73 -5.19 12.01 15.74
CA LYS A 73 -3.90 12.71 15.82
C LYS A 73 -3.90 13.77 16.93
N HIS A 74 -2.72 14.19 17.38
CA HIS A 74 -2.61 15.24 18.41
C HIS A 74 -3.17 16.59 17.94
N GLU A 75 -3.09 16.89 16.64
CA GLU A 75 -3.67 18.11 16.05
C GLU A 75 -5.21 18.16 16.17
N ASP A 76 -5.88 17.00 16.17
CA ASP A 76 -7.34 16.87 16.11
C ASP A 76 -8.03 17.43 17.38
N VAL A 77 -7.30 17.55 18.50
CA VAL A 77 -7.79 18.18 19.74
C VAL A 77 -8.14 19.66 19.51
N SER A 78 -7.48 20.31 18.55
CA SER A 78 -7.75 21.72 18.24
C SER A 78 -8.98 21.92 17.34
N CYS A 79 -9.61 20.85 16.86
CA CYS A 79 -10.79 20.93 16.01
C CYS A 79 -12.03 21.35 16.81
N LYS A 80 -12.95 22.08 16.15
CA LYS A 80 -14.22 22.52 16.77
C LYS A 80 -15.12 21.33 17.14
N TYR A 81 -15.11 20.28 16.32
CA TYR A 81 -15.95 19.09 16.47
C TYR A 81 -15.09 17.83 16.28
N PRO A 82 -14.31 17.41 17.30
CA PRO A 82 -13.32 16.36 17.14
C PRO A 82 -13.91 14.97 16.90
N ILE A 83 -15.07 14.66 17.51
CA ILE A 83 -15.71 13.34 17.38
C ILE A 83 -16.24 13.15 15.94
N ILE A 84 -16.97 14.14 15.41
CA ILE A 84 -17.45 14.13 14.01
C ILE A 84 -16.28 14.13 13.02
N TYR A 85 -15.20 14.87 13.31
CA TYR A 85 -14.03 14.83 12.44
C TYR A 85 -13.42 13.42 12.38
N ASN A 86 -13.38 12.71 13.50
CA ASN A 86 -12.87 11.35 13.54
C ASN A 86 -13.78 10.34 12.83
N THR A 87 -15.10 10.46 12.95
CA THR A 87 -16.02 9.58 12.19
C THR A 87 -15.78 9.72 10.69
N LEU A 88 -15.70 10.96 10.19
CA LEU A 88 -15.40 11.24 8.78
C LEU A 88 -14.06 10.67 8.33
N LYS A 89 -13.05 10.69 9.21
CA LYS A 89 -11.73 10.07 8.96
C LYS A 89 -11.83 8.54 8.85
N GLY A 90 -12.71 7.91 9.62
CA GLY A 90 -12.96 6.46 9.61
C GLY A 90 -13.80 5.95 8.44
N MET A 91 -14.51 6.81 7.70
CA MET A 91 -15.40 6.44 6.59
C MET A 91 -14.66 6.00 5.29
N GLY A 92 -13.39 5.61 5.39
CA GLY A 92 -12.58 5.21 4.22
C GLY A 92 -12.18 6.38 3.32
N THR A 93 -12.14 7.59 3.86
CA THR A 93 -11.65 8.78 3.14
C THR A 93 -10.12 8.77 3.06
N VAL A 94 -9.56 9.40 2.02
CA VAL A 94 -8.10 9.52 1.90
C VAL A 94 -7.61 10.52 2.94
N SER A 95 -6.70 10.09 3.80
CA SER A 95 -6.13 10.93 4.86
C SER A 95 -5.33 12.10 4.29
N VAL A 96 -5.33 13.24 4.99
CA VAL A 96 -4.46 14.38 4.68
C VAL A 96 -2.98 13.95 4.75
N PRO A 97 -2.15 14.21 3.73
CA PRO A 97 -0.74 13.80 3.72
C PRO A 97 0.09 14.46 4.83
N ASP A 98 0.86 13.68 5.60
CA ASP A 98 1.57 14.12 6.82
C ASP A 98 2.50 15.34 6.68
N HIS A 99 2.95 15.66 5.47
CA HIS A 99 3.83 16.83 5.25
C HIS A 99 3.11 18.18 5.36
N TRP A 100 1.78 18.19 5.53
CA TRP A 100 1.00 19.41 5.73
C TRP A 100 1.40 20.19 6.99
N GLU A 101 1.80 19.48 8.05
CA GLU A 101 2.23 20.08 9.33
C GLU A 101 3.68 20.59 9.28
N SER A 102 4.50 20.03 8.37
CA SER A 102 5.92 20.34 8.29
C SER A 102 6.15 21.76 7.77
N SER A 103 6.95 22.56 8.49
CA SER A 103 7.39 23.88 8.02
C SER A 103 8.33 23.81 6.80
N LYS A 104 8.88 22.63 6.48
CA LYS A 104 9.73 22.41 5.30
C LYS A 104 8.85 22.26 4.05
N LYS A 105 9.24 22.92 2.95
CA LYS A 105 8.61 22.72 1.63
C LYS A 105 8.65 21.23 1.25
N TYR A 106 7.52 20.66 0.82
CA TYR A 106 7.31 19.23 0.57
C TYR A 106 8.47 18.51 -0.16
N LEU A 107 8.98 19.09 -1.25
CA LEU A 107 10.05 18.50 -2.07
C LEU A 107 11.47 18.93 -1.67
N LYS A 108 11.63 19.87 -0.72
CA LYS A 108 12.93 20.41 -0.35
C LYS A 108 13.62 19.44 0.62
N GLY A 109 14.71 18.80 0.18
CA GLY A 109 15.48 17.83 0.95
C GLY A 109 15.15 16.37 0.65
N ARG A 110 14.05 16.08 -0.06
CA ARG A 110 13.72 14.74 -0.60
C ARG A 110 14.22 14.55 -2.04
N LYS A 111 15.35 15.17 -2.38
CA LYS A 111 16.02 14.92 -3.67
C LYS A 111 16.86 13.65 -3.53
N TYR A 112 16.21 12.49 -3.41
CA TYR A 112 16.85 11.28 -3.89
C TYR A 112 17.24 11.55 -5.35
N GLN A 113 18.45 11.19 -5.77
CA GLN A 113 18.80 11.22 -7.18
C GLN A 113 17.88 10.21 -7.87
N LYS A 114 16.75 10.70 -8.39
CA LYS A 114 15.81 9.86 -9.14
C LYS A 114 16.60 9.30 -10.32
N PRO A 115 16.64 7.97 -10.51
CA PRO A 115 17.28 7.42 -11.69
C PRO A 115 16.66 8.05 -12.94
N SER A 116 17.46 8.20 -13.99
CA SER A 116 16.95 8.65 -15.28
C SER A 116 15.78 7.76 -15.70
N PHE A 117 14.85 8.34 -16.46
CA PHE A 117 13.66 7.61 -16.91
C PHE A 117 14.06 6.33 -17.66
N VAL A 118 13.63 5.18 -17.14
CA VAL A 118 13.84 3.87 -17.77
C VAL A 118 12.58 3.51 -18.56
N LEU A 119 12.78 3.14 -19.82
CA LEU A 119 11.69 2.68 -20.67
C LEU A 119 11.13 1.35 -20.15
N PRO A 120 9.80 1.19 -20.08
CA PRO A 120 9.16 -0.11 -19.85
C PRO A 120 9.67 -1.18 -20.81
N GLU A 121 9.69 -2.44 -20.36
CA GLU A 121 10.34 -3.54 -21.09
C GLU A 121 9.79 -3.75 -22.49
N ASN A 122 8.45 -3.67 -22.67
CA ASN A 122 7.79 -3.79 -23.97
C ASN A 122 8.29 -2.72 -24.97
N ILE A 123 8.44 -1.48 -24.54
CA ILE A 123 8.96 -0.39 -25.39
C ILE A 123 10.48 -0.50 -25.56
N LYS A 124 11.20 -0.99 -24.55
CA LYS A 124 12.66 -1.21 -24.62
C LYS A 124 13.03 -2.28 -25.66
N LYS A 125 12.18 -3.29 -25.88
CA LYS A 125 12.35 -4.33 -26.92
C LYS A 125 12.47 -3.74 -28.34
N LEU A 126 11.74 -2.66 -28.63
CA LEU A 126 11.82 -1.95 -29.91
C LEU A 126 13.17 -1.24 -30.15
N GLN A 127 14.02 -1.12 -29.13
CA GLN A 127 15.33 -0.47 -29.19
C GLN A 127 15.31 0.96 -29.76
N LEU A 128 14.21 1.69 -29.56
CA LEU A 128 14.05 3.08 -30.03
C LEU A 128 15.15 4.03 -29.52
N TYR A 129 15.71 3.74 -28.34
CA TYR A 129 16.82 4.51 -27.79
C TYR A 129 18.07 4.45 -28.67
N LYS A 130 18.42 3.25 -29.19
CA LYS A 130 19.54 3.08 -30.12
C LYS A 130 19.30 3.80 -31.43
N LEU A 131 18.08 3.68 -31.98
CA LEU A 131 17.71 4.37 -33.22
C LEU A 131 17.81 5.89 -33.07
N ARG A 132 17.43 6.43 -31.91
CA ARG A 132 17.57 7.87 -31.60
C ARG A 132 19.03 8.28 -31.48
N GLU A 133 19.89 7.46 -30.88
CA GLU A 133 21.33 7.71 -30.81
C GLU A 133 21.97 7.70 -32.19
N GLU A 134 21.66 6.72 -33.03
CA GLU A 134 22.12 6.67 -34.42
C GLU A 134 21.68 7.90 -35.23
N ILE A 135 20.43 8.34 -35.07
CA ILE A 135 19.93 9.55 -35.75
C ILE A 135 20.70 10.77 -35.26
N ARG A 136 20.93 10.91 -33.95
CA ARG A 136 21.68 12.02 -33.38
C ARG A 136 23.12 12.06 -33.88
N GLU A 137 23.79 10.91 -33.94
CA GLU A 137 25.15 10.82 -34.48
C GLU A 137 25.21 11.16 -35.97
N LYS A 138 24.22 10.69 -36.74
CA LYS A 138 24.08 11.08 -38.15
C LYS A 138 23.85 12.57 -38.28
N ASP A 139 22.97 13.18 -37.49
CA ASP A 139 22.69 14.62 -37.54
C ASP A 139 23.91 15.50 -37.28
N ILE A 140 24.79 15.09 -36.37
CA ILE A 140 26.06 15.78 -36.10
C ILE A 140 26.99 15.69 -37.32
N LYS A 141 27.00 14.55 -38.02
CA LYS A 141 27.87 14.27 -39.17
C LYS A 141 27.25 14.66 -40.53
N LYS A 142 26.00 15.12 -40.57
CA LYS A 142 25.25 15.41 -41.80
C LYS A 142 25.88 16.57 -42.58
N LYS A 143 26.10 16.34 -43.87
CA LYS A 143 26.56 17.36 -44.82
C LYS A 143 25.41 18.32 -45.16
N VAL A 144 25.73 19.57 -45.52
CA VAL A 144 24.74 20.63 -45.85
C VAL A 144 23.72 20.17 -46.90
N LYS A 145 24.14 19.39 -47.90
CA LYS A 145 23.25 18.83 -48.94
C LYS A 145 22.17 17.88 -48.38
N GLU A 146 22.52 17.05 -47.40
CA GLU A 146 21.56 16.12 -46.77
C GLU A 146 20.59 16.83 -45.82
N LYS A 147 20.96 18.02 -45.34
CA LYS A 147 20.05 18.91 -44.60
C LYS A 147 19.04 19.57 -45.54
N LEU A 148 19.46 19.95 -46.76
CA LEU A 148 18.59 20.56 -47.77
C LEU A 148 17.61 19.56 -48.41
N TYR A 149 18.02 18.30 -48.58
CA TYR A 149 17.19 17.25 -49.17
C TYR A 149 17.16 16.00 -48.26
N PRO A 150 16.30 16.00 -47.22
CA PRO A 150 16.21 14.87 -46.31
C PRO A 150 15.57 13.66 -47.00
N LYS A 151 16.18 12.49 -46.82
CA LYS A 151 15.58 11.19 -47.19
C LYS A 151 14.78 10.66 -46.01
N MET A 152 13.49 10.44 -46.22
CA MET A 152 12.58 9.90 -45.21
C MET A 152 12.54 8.38 -45.31
N GLU A 153 13.19 7.69 -44.38
CA GLU A 153 13.16 6.23 -44.28
C GLU A 153 12.52 5.81 -42.95
N GLN A 154 11.47 4.99 -43.02
CA GLN A 154 10.85 4.42 -41.82
C GLN A 154 11.59 3.14 -41.43
N LYS A 155 12.40 3.21 -40.38
CA LYS A 155 13.13 2.04 -39.85
C LYS A 155 12.26 1.09 -39.03
N ILE A 156 11.07 1.53 -38.60
CA ILE A 156 10.18 0.80 -37.71
C ILE A 156 8.84 0.61 -38.41
N LYS A 157 8.28 -0.61 -38.34
CA LYS A 157 6.96 -0.90 -38.89
C LYS A 157 5.87 -0.44 -37.93
N ASN A 158 4.77 0.07 -38.49
CA ASN A 158 3.62 0.54 -37.70
C ASN A 158 2.96 -0.60 -36.89
N GLU A 159 2.98 -1.82 -37.41
CA GLU A 159 2.44 -3.01 -36.74
C GLU A 159 3.17 -3.30 -35.43
N ASP A 160 4.50 -3.21 -35.42
CA ASP A 160 5.32 -3.45 -34.23
C ASP A 160 5.04 -2.42 -33.14
N LEU A 161 4.82 -1.15 -33.54
CA LEU A 161 4.40 -0.10 -32.62
C LEU A 161 3.04 -0.43 -32.00
N ILE A 162 2.05 -0.76 -32.83
CA ILE A 162 0.70 -1.10 -32.40
C ILE A 162 0.72 -2.30 -31.44
N ASN A 163 1.52 -3.32 -31.74
CA ASN A 163 1.63 -4.52 -30.91
C ASN A 163 2.21 -4.23 -29.52
N VAL A 164 3.23 -3.36 -29.44
CA VAL A 164 3.84 -2.96 -28.16
C VAL A 164 2.86 -2.18 -27.28
N PHE A 165 2.00 -1.35 -27.86
CA PHE A 165 0.97 -0.61 -27.12
C PHE A 165 -0.23 -1.48 -26.72
N LYS A 166 -0.46 -2.61 -27.39
CA LYS A 166 -1.50 -3.59 -27.02
C LYS A 166 -1.11 -4.42 -25.79
N GLU A 167 0.19 -4.63 -25.55
CA GLU A 167 0.65 -5.31 -24.33
C GLU A 167 0.30 -4.46 -23.09
N LYS A 168 -0.29 -5.09 -22.07
CA LYS A 168 -0.64 -4.40 -20.82
C LYS A 168 0.63 -3.88 -20.15
N LEU A 169 0.72 -2.56 -20.01
CA LEU A 169 1.76 -1.92 -19.21
C LEU A 169 1.52 -2.28 -17.73
N VAL A 170 2.35 -3.18 -17.18
CA VAL A 170 2.43 -3.39 -15.74
C VAL A 170 3.25 -2.24 -15.17
N VAL A 171 2.58 -1.12 -14.88
CA VAL A 171 3.22 0.03 -14.25
C VAL A 171 3.23 -0.21 -12.74
N ASN A 172 4.41 -0.55 -12.21
CA ASN A 172 4.62 -0.56 -10.76
C ASN A 172 4.79 0.90 -10.31
N TYR A 173 3.74 1.49 -9.75
CA TYR A 173 3.71 2.91 -9.33
C TYR A 173 4.55 3.18 -8.07
N THR A 174 5.04 2.16 -7.40
CA THR A 174 5.80 2.26 -6.15
C THR A 174 7.29 2.03 -6.41
N PHE A 175 8.13 2.95 -5.90
CA PHE A 175 9.58 2.76 -5.81
C PHE A 175 9.95 1.52 -4.97
N ASP A 176 9.04 1.10 -4.10
CA ASP A 176 9.09 -0.16 -3.36
C ASP A 176 8.90 -1.33 -4.32
N ILE A 177 9.98 -1.74 -4.98
CA ILE A 177 10.14 -3.10 -5.51
C ILE A 177 10.38 -4.00 -4.29
N ARG A 178 9.37 -4.15 -3.43
CA ARG A 178 9.43 -5.19 -2.41
C ARG A 178 9.37 -6.51 -3.15
N GLN A 179 10.52 -7.17 -3.27
CA GLN A 179 10.56 -8.53 -3.76
C GLN A 179 9.60 -9.37 -2.92
N LYS A 180 8.84 -10.25 -3.57
CA LYS A 180 7.92 -11.15 -2.87
C LYS A 180 8.75 -12.20 -2.12
N ILE A 181 9.20 -11.86 -0.93
CA ILE A 181 9.92 -12.80 -0.05
C ILE A 181 8.88 -13.75 0.52
N LYS A 182 8.96 -15.03 0.15
CA LYS A 182 8.17 -16.10 0.77
C LYS A 182 8.98 -16.76 1.87
N LYS A 183 8.30 -17.20 2.94
CA LYS A 183 8.93 -18.01 3.99
C LYS A 183 9.34 -19.36 3.39
N GLY A 184 10.52 -19.87 3.74
CA GLY A 184 11.06 -21.15 3.26
C GLY A 184 11.96 -21.05 2.01
N GLU A 185 11.77 -20.04 1.17
CA GLU A 185 12.61 -19.82 -0.01
C GLU A 185 13.73 -18.80 0.30
N ILE A 186 14.99 -19.20 0.16
CA ILE A 186 16.16 -18.32 0.34
C ILE A 186 16.71 -17.97 -1.04
N SER A 187 16.78 -16.67 -1.37
CA SER A 187 17.36 -16.18 -2.62
C SER A 187 18.83 -16.59 -2.75
N GLN A 188 19.30 -16.84 -3.98
CA GLN A 188 20.71 -17.19 -4.24
C GLN A 188 21.67 -16.12 -3.69
N GLN A 189 21.36 -14.85 -3.89
CA GLN A 189 22.15 -13.74 -3.34
C GLN A 189 22.23 -13.77 -1.81
N LEU A 190 21.16 -14.23 -1.15
CA LEU A 190 21.13 -14.37 0.30
C LEU A 190 21.90 -15.62 0.76
N LYS A 191 21.80 -16.75 0.03
CA LYS A 191 22.60 -17.95 0.28
C LYS A 191 24.10 -17.64 0.19
N GLU A 192 24.52 -16.94 -0.86
CA GLU A 192 25.92 -16.52 -1.04
C GLU A 192 26.40 -15.58 0.07
N ALA A 193 25.60 -14.59 0.45
CA ALA A 193 25.93 -13.68 1.55
C ALA A 193 26.04 -14.40 2.91
N LEU A 194 25.28 -15.48 3.11
CA LEU A 194 25.33 -16.34 4.28
C LEU A 194 26.42 -17.42 4.19
N GLY A 195 27.08 -17.58 3.04
CA GLY A 195 28.05 -18.65 2.79
C GLY A 195 27.43 -20.05 2.68
N LEU A 196 26.12 -20.15 2.42
CA LEU A 196 25.41 -21.42 2.26
C LEU A 196 25.60 -21.97 0.85
N LEU A 197 25.87 -23.27 0.75
CA LEU A 197 25.83 -23.96 -0.53
C LEU A 197 24.37 -24.08 -1.04
N PRO A 198 24.14 -24.24 -2.36
CA PRO A 198 22.79 -24.21 -2.94
C PRO A 198 21.78 -25.19 -2.31
N ASN A 199 22.24 -26.36 -1.87
CA ASN A 199 21.41 -27.43 -1.31
C ASN A 199 21.60 -27.62 0.20
N GLU A 200 22.31 -26.71 0.86
CA GLU A 200 22.57 -26.81 2.29
C GLU A 200 21.37 -26.28 3.09
N LEU A 201 21.03 -27.00 4.15
CA LEU A 201 20.02 -26.54 5.09
C LEU A 201 20.57 -25.32 5.84
N PRO A 202 19.78 -24.25 5.99
CA PRO A 202 20.22 -23.10 6.76
C PRO A 202 20.48 -23.47 8.23
N PRO A 203 21.42 -22.78 8.90
CA PRO A 203 21.98 -23.19 10.20
C PRO A 203 20.97 -23.13 11.36
N TRP A 204 19.87 -22.39 11.21
CA TRP A 204 18.80 -22.30 12.21
C TRP A 204 17.83 -23.48 12.18
N ILE A 205 17.97 -24.41 11.22
CA ILE A 205 17.19 -25.66 11.22
C ILE A 205 17.74 -26.66 12.24
N THR A 206 19.04 -26.60 12.56
CA THR A 206 19.70 -27.59 13.43
C THR A 206 19.37 -27.44 14.92
N THR A 207 18.80 -26.30 15.33
CA THR A 207 18.43 -26.06 16.73
C THR A 207 17.07 -26.67 17.03
N GLU A 208 17.04 -27.97 17.31
CA GLU A 208 15.86 -28.70 17.83
C GLU A 208 15.34 -28.15 19.17
N GLU A 209 16.12 -27.31 19.86
CA GLU A 209 15.77 -26.84 21.20
C GLU A 209 14.62 -25.82 21.24
N ASN A 210 14.25 -25.16 20.13
CA ASN A 210 13.07 -24.27 20.08
C ASN A 210 12.55 -24.05 18.64
N PRO A 211 11.62 -24.87 18.12
CA PRO A 211 10.99 -24.59 16.83
C PRO A 211 10.21 -23.27 16.89
N PRO A 212 10.28 -22.42 15.85
CA PRO A 212 9.55 -21.16 15.81
C PRO A 212 8.03 -21.44 15.88
N THR A 213 7.43 -21.03 16.99
CA THR A 213 6.06 -21.33 17.44
C THR A 213 4.93 -20.84 16.52
N LYS A 214 5.23 -20.35 15.31
CA LYS A 214 4.28 -19.70 14.39
C LYS A 214 4.49 -20.06 12.91
N ILE A 215 4.89 -21.30 12.64
CA ILE A 215 4.99 -21.84 11.27
C ILE A 215 4.19 -23.13 11.26
N GLU A 216 2.93 -23.06 10.82
CA GLU A 216 2.03 -24.21 10.96
C GLU A 216 2.44 -25.39 10.07
N TYR A 217 2.95 -25.19 8.85
CA TYR A 217 3.45 -26.29 8.02
C TYR A 217 4.48 -25.76 7.02
N ILE A 218 5.77 -26.01 7.26
CA ILE A 218 6.78 -26.02 6.20
C ILE A 218 7.38 -27.42 6.23
N GLU A 219 7.05 -28.21 5.22
CA GLU A 219 7.75 -29.46 4.95
C GLU A 219 9.16 -29.08 4.50
N VAL A 220 10.13 -29.26 5.40
CA VAL A 220 11.54 -29.21 5.01
C VAL A 220 11.79 -30.55 4.32
N GLU A 221 11.95 -30.52 3.00
CA GLU A 221 12.40 -31.68 2.23
C GLU A 221 13.77 -32.09 2.78
N THR A 222 13.77 -33.13 3.61
CA THR A 222 14.97 -33.82 4.06
C THR A 222 15.20 -34.97 3.08
N SER A 223 16.46 -35.33 2.82
CA SER A 223 16.80 -36.44 1.92
C SER A 223 16.14 -37.77 2.28
N ASP A 224 15.66 -37.91 3.53
CA ASP A 224 15.03 -39.11 4.07
C ASP A 224 13.50 -39.15 3.87
N SER A 225 12.86 -38.07 3.40
CA SER A 225 11.39 -38.04 3.24
C SER A 225 10.90 -38.91 2.06
N GLY A 226 11.77 -39.21 1.10
CA GLY A 226 11.44 -40.05 -0.05
C GLY A 226 11.20 -41.53 0.29
N GLU A 227 11.79 -42.05 1.37
CA GLU A 227 11.66 -43.47 1.73
C GLU A 227 10.36 -43.77 2.50
N MET A 228 9.78 -42.77 3.18
CA MET A 228 8.53 -42.94 3.93
C MET A 228 7.26 -42.78 3.07
N GLU A 229 7.30 -41.99 1.98
CA GLU A 229 6.14 -41.80 1.11
C GLU A 229 5.75 -43.09 0.37
N GLU A 230 6.74 -43.90 -0.05
CA GLU A 230 6.48 -45.17 -0.75
C GLU A 230 5.83 -46.23 0.16
N ALA A 231 6.07 -46.16 1.46
CA ALA A 231 5.47 -47.04 2.47
C ALA A 231 4.02 -46.63 2.82
N VAL A 232 3.72 -45.33 2.82
CA VAL A 232 2.37 -44.82 3.13
C VAL A 232 1.42 -44.99 1.94
N GLU A 233 1.90 -44.85 0.71
CA GLU A 233 1.05 -44.94 -0.49
C GLU A 233 0.54 -46.36 -0.78
N LYS A 234 1.23 -47.40 -0.29
CA LYS A 234 0.75 -48.80 -0.35
C LYS A 234 -0.39 -49.14 0.63
N SER A 235 -0.72 -48.24 1.57
CA SER A 235 -1.66 -48.54 2.67
C SER A 235 -3.04 -47.84 2.58
N LYS A 236 -3.28 -46.97 1.59
CA LYS A 236 -4.55 -46.22 1.48
C LYS A 236 -5.61 -46.94 0.63
N GLU A 237 -6.63 -47.45 1.30
CA GLU A 237 -7.85 -48.01 0.70
C GLU A 237 -8.67 -46.91 -0.03
N PRO A 238 -9.29 -47.16 -1.19
CA PRO A 238 -9.86 -46.10 -2.02
C PRO A 238 -11.14 -45.48 -1.42
N GLU A 239 -11.06 -44.21 -1.01
CA GLU A 239 -12.20 -43.41 -0.55
C GLU A 239 -13.26 -43.18 -1.64
N ARG A 240 -14.53 -43.45 -1.28
CA ARG A 240 -15.71 -43.20 -2.13
C ARG A 240 -15.92 -41.70 -2.35
N LYS A 241 -15.72 -41.25 -3.59
CA LYS A 241 -15.97 -39.86 -4.04
C LYS A 241 -17.43 -39.42 -3.82
N ARG A 242 -17.68 -38.57 -2.82
CA ARG A 242 -18.96 -37.85 -2.67
C ARG A 242 -18.99 -36.62 -3.59
N LYS A 243 -19.86 -36.65 -4.60
CA LYS A 243 -20.14 -35.53 -5.52
C LYS A 243 -20.67 -34.32 -4.73
N ARG A 244 -19.89 -33.24 -4.62
CA ARG A 244 -20.38 -31.95 -4.13
C ARG A 244 -21.06 -31.19 -5.27
N ARG A 245 -22.36 -30.87 -5.09
CA ARG A 245 -23.12 -29.99 -5.98
C ARG A 245 -22.61 -28.55 -5.82
N LYS A 246 -22.29 -27.88 -6.93
CA LYS A 246 -21.96 -26.45 -6.96
C LYS A 246 -23.25 -25.64 -6.81
N ILE A 247 -23.26 -24.74 -5.83
CA ILE A 247 -24.24 -23.66 -5.74
C ILE A 247 -23.52 -22.42 -6.29
N ASN A 248 -24.04 -21.84 -7.36
CA ASN A 248 -23.54 -20.59 -7.92
C ASN A 248 -24.25 -19.43 -7.19
N PHE A 249 -23.49 -18.39 -6.84
CA PHE A 249 -24.03 -17.06 -6.57
C PHE A 249 -24.21 -16.32 -7.90
#